data_AF-D2HPP0-F1
#
_entry.id   AF-D2HPP0-F1
#
_cell.length_a   1.000
_cell.length_b   1.000
_cell.length_c   1.000
_cell.angle_alpha   90.00
_cell.angle_beta   90.00
_cell.angle_gamma   90.00
#
_symmetry.space_group_name_H-M   'P 1'
#
loop_
_entity.id
_entity.type
_entity.pdbx_description
1 polymer ?
#
loop_
_entity_poly.entity_id
_entity_poly.type
_entity_poly.pdbx_seq_one_letter_code
_entity_poly.pdbx_strand_id
1 'polypeptide(L)'
;KEEEYPVGSECCPKCSPGYRVKEACGELTGTLCVPCDPGTYTAHLNGLSECLQCRVCDPALGLVTRQKCSRTENTVCVCDQGHFCISEDGDDCAECRPHTLCRPGQRVRARGTERQDRVCEDCPPGTFSPSGTLEECQ
;
A
#
# COMPACT_ATOMS: atom_id res chain seq x y z
N LYS A 1 18.62 -19.54 -15.01
CA LYS A 1 18.94 -18.09 -15.06
C LYS A 1 17.92 -17.17 -14.40
N GLU A 2 16.61 -17.45 -14.38
CA GLU A 2 15.66 -16.64 -13.60
C GLU A 2 15.71 -16.94 -12.09
N GLU A 3 16.18 -18.15 -11.75
CA GLU A 3 16.34 -18.67 -10.39
C GLU A 3 17.75 -18.45 -9.80
N GLU A 4 18.63 -17.72 -10.50
CA GLU A 4 20.03 -17.51 -10.09
C GLU A 4 20.40 -16.02 -10.05
N TYR A 5 21.34 -15.64 -9.19
CA TYR A 5 21.89 -14.28 -9.07
C TYR A 5 23.41 -14.27 -9.29
N PRO A 6 23.98 -13.17 -9.81
CA PRO A 6 25.40 -13.11 -10.12
C PRO A 6 26.26 -12.95 -8.86
N VAL A 7 27.36 -13.69 -8.79
CA VAL A 7 28.42 -13.57 -7.78
C VAL A 7 29.77 -13.55 -8.52
N GLY A 8 30.31 -12.35 -8.74
CA GLY A 8 31.47 -12.17 -9.60
C GLY A 8 31.18 -12.61 -11.04
N SER A 9 31.92 -13.61 -11.54
CA SER A 9 31.71 -14.21 -12.87
C SER A 9 30.81 -15.45 -12.86
N GLU A 10 30.39 -15.92 -11.68
CA GLU A 10 29.57 -17.12 -11.52
C GLU A 10 28.12 -16.76 -11.17
N CYS A 11 27.23 -17.76 -11.23
CA CYS A 11 25.83 -17.64 -10.86
C CYS A 11 25.51 -18.56 -9.69
N CYS A 12 24.80 -18.03 -8.70
CA CYS A 12 24.37 -18.79 -7.52
C CYS A 12 22.84 -18.94 -7.48
N PRO A 13 22.30 -20.06 -6.96
CA PRO A 13 20.86 -20.23 -6.75
C PRO A 13 20.31 -19.16 -5.80
N LYS A 14 19.17 -18.54 -6.15
CA LYS A 14 18.51 -17.51 -5.32
C LYS A 14 17.88 -18.09 -4.06
N CYS A 15 17.67 -17.22 -3.07
CA CYS A 15 16.85 -17.51 -1.90
C CYS A 15 15.37 -17.31 -2.18
N SER A 16 14.54 -18.16 -1.57
CA SER A 16 13.07 -18.07 -1.60
C SER A 16 12.56 -16.78 -0.96
N PRO A 17 11.31 -16.37 -1.27
CA PRO A 17 10.62 -15.31 -0.54
C PRO A 17 10.69 -15.53 0.98
N GLY A 18 10.90 -14.45 1.73
CA GLY A 18 11.08 -14.48 3.18
C GLY A 18 12.47 -14.87 3.66
N TYR A 19 13.42 -15.03 2.74
CA TYR A 19 14.82 -15.29 3.03
C TYR A 19 15.74 -14.32 2.27
N ARG A 20 16.92 -14.09 2.84
CA ARG A 20 18.05 -13.37 2.25
C ARG A 20 19.30 -14.24 2.21
N VAL A 21 20.24 -13.86 1.36
CA VAL A 21 21.57 -14.48 1.28
C VAL A 21 22.35 -14.12 2.54
N LYS A 22 22.83 -15.14 3.25
CA LYS A 22 23.86 -15.00 4.29
C LYS A 22 25.26 -15.26 3.72
N GLU A 23 25.37 -16.24 2.84
CA GLU A 23 26.62 -16.62 2.18
C GLU A 23 26.34 -17.08 0.76
N ALA A 24 27.22 -16.70 -0.17
CA ALA A 24 27.11 -17.11 -1.57
C ALA A 24 27.31 -18.62 -1.72
N CYS A 25 26.89 -19.15 -2.86
CA CYS A 25 27.21 -20.52 -3.23
C CYS A 25 28.73 -20.69 -3.46
N GLY A 26 29.21 -21.92 -3.35
CA GLY A 26 30.56 -22.33 -3.75
C GLY A 26 30.48 -23.42 -4.83
N GLU A 27 31.62 -23.89 -5.31
CA GLU A 27 31.70 -24.87 -6.41
C GLU A 27 30.86 -26.15 -6.16
N LEU A 28 30.75 -26.56 -4.90
CA LEU A 28 29.99 -27.75 -4.47
C LEU A 28 28.89 -27.45 -3.44
N THR A 29 28.69 -26.19 -3.05
CA THR A 29 27.74 -25.79 -1.99
C THR A 29 26.72 -24.80 -2.52
N GLY A 30 25.45 -25.01 -2.19
CA GLY A 30 24.39 -24.05 -2.52
C GLY A 30 24.48 -22.74 -1.73
N THR A 31 23.70 -21.74 -2.13
CA THR A 31 23.57 -20.47 -1.40
C THR A 31 23.01 -20.71 0.01
N LEU A 32 23.66 -20.13 1.02
CA LEU A 32 23.13 -20.17 2.38
C LEU A 32 22.09 -19.05 2.56
N CYS A 33 20.84 -19.44 2.71
CA CYS A 33 19.71 -18.52 2.91
C CYS A 33 19.28 -18.49 4.38
N VAL A 34 18.99 -17.30 4.92
CA VAL A 34 18.45 -17.12 6.28
C VAL A 34 17.16 -16.30 6.25
N PRO A 35 16.22 -16.53 7.19
CA PRO A 35 14.96 -15.81 7.21
C PRO A 35 15.13 -14.30 7.36
N CYS A 36 14.20 -13.54 6.83
CA CYS A 36 14.09 -12.11 7.11
C CYS A 36 13.80 -11.85 8.60
N ASP A 37 14.43 -10.81 9.13
CA ASP A 37 14.21 -10.35 10.49
C ASP A 37 12.83 -9.69 10.64
N PRO A 38 12.24 -9.64 11.84
CA PRO A 38 10.96 -8.94 12.06
C PRO A 38 11.02 -7.49 11.55
N GLY A 39 10.00 -7.07 10.81
CA GLY A 39 9.97 -5.75 10.17
C GLY A 39 10.65 -5.71 8.79
N THR A 40 11.05 -6.85 8.24
CA THR A 40 11.59 -6.96 6.88
C THR A 40 10.99 -8.11 6.08
N TYR A 41 11.04 -8.01 4.75
CA TYR A 41 10.43 -8.98 3.83
C TYR A 41 11.19 -9.13 2.50
N THR A 42 10.94 -10.24 1.79
CA THR A 42 11.24 -10.39 0.36
C THR A 42 10.09 -11.16 -0.29
N ALA A 43 9.47 -10.58 -1.34
CA ALA A 43 8.28 -11.17 -1.96
C ALA A 43 8.57 -12.20 -3.06
N HIS A 44 9.79 -12.20 -3.59
CA HIS A 44 10.19 -13.02 -4.73
C HIS A 44 11.54 -13.70 -4.50
N LEU A 45 11.88 -14.64 -5.39
CA LEU A 45 13.21 -15.22 -5.46
C LEU A 45 14.25 -14.11 -5.60
N ASN A 46 15.23 -14.09 -4.70
CA ASN A 46 16.16 -12.97 -4.61
C ASN A 46 17.59 -13.42 -4.28
N GLY A 47 18.57 -12.57 -4.60
CA GLY A 47 19.97 -12.71 -4.20
C GLY A 47 20.42 -11.61 -3.26
N LEU A 48 19.48 -11.01 -2.50
CA LEU A 48 19.78 -9.85 -1.65
C LEU A 48 20.53 -10.29 -0.40
N SER A 49 21.52 -9.52 0.02
CA SER A 49 22.21 -9.71 1.31
C SER A 49 21.36 -9.24 2.49
N GLU A 50 20.36 -8.39 2.24
CA GLU A 50 19.45 -7.81 3.24
C GLU A 50 18.00 -7.90 2.73
N CYS A 51 17.05 -8.09 3.65
CA CYS A 51 15.63 -8.05 3.31
C CYS A 51 15.15 -6.59 3.20
N LEU A 52 14.07 -6.38 2.45
CA LEU A 52 13.47 -5.06 2.29
C LEU A 52 12.75 -4.64 3.57
N GLN A 53 12.84 -3.37 3.94
CA GLN A 53 12.10 -2.84 5.08
C GLN A 53 10.60 -2.83 4.80
N CYS A 54 9.81 -3.25 5.78
CA CYS A 54 8.36 -3.13 5.70
C CYS A 54 7.95 -1.65 5.66
N ARG A 55 7.00 -1.32 4.79
CA ARG A 55 6.37 0.01 4.75
C ARG A 55 5.65 0.27 6.08
N VAL A 56 5.68 1.54 6.50
CA VAL A 56 4.89 2.04 7.63
C VAL A 56 3.76 2.90 7.06
N CYS A 57 2.53 2.63 7.49
CA CYS A 57 1.38 3.46 7.13
C CYS A 57 1.30 4.62 8.10
N ASP A 58 1.75 5.81 7.67
CA ASP A 58 1.78 7.01 8.51
C ASP A 58 0.38 7.62 8.66
N PRO A 59 -0.20 7.66 9.89
CA PRO A 59 -1.49 8.29 10.11
C PRO A 59 -1.51 9.78 9.77
N ALA A 60 -0.36 10.47 9.79
CA ALA A 60 -0.26 11.88 9.40
C ALA A 60 -0.53 12.10 7.90
N LEU A 61 -0.37 11.05 7.07
CA LEU A 61 -0.73 11.04 5.66
C LEU A 61 -2.14 10.48 5.41
N GLY A 62 -2.93 10.28 6.47
CA GLY A 62 -4.26 9.68 6.41
C GLY A 62 -4.26 8.18 6.09
N LEU A 63 -3.14 7.49 6.31
CA LEU A 63 -2.96 6.07 5.99
C LEU A 63 -3.26 5.17 7.19
N VAL A 64 -3.85 4.02 6.92
CA VAL A 64 -4.05 2.92 7.87
C VAL A 64 -3.57 1.60 7.27
N THR A 65 -3.14 0.69 8.14
CA THR A 65 -2.67 -0.64 7.72
C THR A 65 -3.86 -1.54 7.41
N ARG A 66 -4.01 -1.93 6.14
CA ARG A 66 -4.96 -2.97 5.72
C ARG A 66 -4.39 -4.36 5.94
N GLN A 67 -3.15 -4.57 5.52
CA GLN A 67 -2.44 -5.83 5.67
C GLN A 67 -1.12 -5.57 6.38
N LYS A 68 -0.87 -6.31 7.46
CA LYS A 68 0.40 -6.23 8.19
C LYS A 68 1.50 -6.92 7.40
N CYS A 69 2.71 -6.40 7.52
CA CYS A 69 3.89 -7.03 6.94
C CYS A 69 4.09 -8.47 7.43
N SER A 70 4.58 -9.32 6.54
CA SER A 70 5.08 -10.66 6.85
C SER A 70 6.50 -10.81 6.27
N ARG A 71 7.16 -11.95 6.46
CA ARG A 71 8.47 -12.17 5.82
C ARG A 71 8.38 -12.20 4.29
N THR A 72 7.22 -12.53 3.74
CA THR A 72 7.03 -12.70 2.29
C THR A 72 6.21 -11.58 1.66
N GLU A 73 5.61 -10.68 2.44
CA GLU A 73 4.69 -9.66 1.95
C GLU A 73 4.95 -8.34 2.67
N ASN A 74 4.88 -7.24 1.94
CA ASN A 74 4.98 -5.91 2.54
C ASN A 74 3.72 -5.57 3.35
N THR A 75 3.79 -4.52 4.16
CA THR A 75 2.60 -3.83 4.65
C THR A 75 1.83 -3.23 3.48
N VAL A 76 0.50 -3.40 3.46
CA VAL A 76 -0.39 -2.68 2.54
C VAL A 76 -1.07 -1.53 3.27
N CYS A 77 -0.87 -0.31 2.77
CA CYS A 77 -1.45 0.93 3.28
C CYS A 77 -2.64 1.38 2.43
N VAL A 78 -3.72 1.76 3.09
CA VAL A 78 -4.93 2.34 2.47
C VAL A 78 -5.34 3.60 3.21
N CYS A 79 -6.30 4.32 2.67
CA CYS A 79 -6.83 5.51 3.34
C CYS A 79 -7.75 5.18 4.50
N ASP A 80 -7.65 5.96 5.56
CA ASP A 80 -8.58 5.88 6.69
C ASP A 80 -10.01 6.23 6.25
N GLN A 81 -10.98 5.90 7.10
CA GLN A 81 -12.38 6.23 6.84
C GLN A 81 -12.56 7.74 6.61
N GLY A 82 -13.34 8.09 5.59
CA GLY A 82 -13.59 9.49 5.21
C GLY A 82 -12.42 10.15 4.47
N HIS A 83 -11.45 9.37 3.98
CA HIS A 83 -10.38 9.82 3.11
C HIS A 83 -10.38 9.06 1.78
N PHE A 84 -9.73 9.63 0.77
CA PHE A 84 -9.48 9.00 -0.52
C PHE A 84 -8.02 9.13 -0.93
N CYS A 85 -7.54 8.16 -1.69
CA CYS A 85 -6.16 8.10 -2.14
C CYS A 85 -5.91 9.13 -3.23
N ILE A 86 -4.82 9.90 -3.09
CA ILE A 86 -4.38 10.86 -4.10
C ILE A 86 -3.04 10.49 -4.73
N SER A 87 -2.34 9.49 -4.17
CA SER A 87 -1.09 8.95 -4.70
C SER A 87 -1.13 7.43 -4.60
N GLU A 88 -1.51 6.77 -5.69
CA GLU A 88 -1.61 5.31 -5.78
C GLU A 88 -0.24 4.67 -6.09
N ASP A 89 -0.01 3.49 -5.53
CA ASP A 89 1.14 2.62 -5.84
C ASP A 89 0.63 1.16 -5.93
N GLY A 90 0.05 0.80 -7.08
CA GLY A 90 -0.64 -0.47 -7.24
C GLY A 90 -1.86 -0.59 -6.32
N ASP A 91 -1.86 -1.60 -5.45
CA ASP A 91 -2.92 -1.81 -4.46
C ASP A 91 -2.76 -0.96 -3.19
N ASP A 92 -1.64 -0.25 -3.07
CA ASP A 92 -1.34 0.64 -1.96
C ASP A 92 -1.70 2.11 -2.23
N CYS A 93 -1.82 2.87 -1.15
CA CYS A 93 -1.84 4.32 -1.17
C CYS A 93 -0.61 4.90 -0.44
N ALA A 94 -0.02 5.96 -1.00
CA ALA A 94 1.10 6.69 -0.41
C ALA A 94 0.66 8.00 0.28
N GLU A 95 -0.47 8.59 -0.12
CA GLU A 95 -1.01 9.81 0.49
C GLU A 95 -2.53 9.87 0.33
N CYS A 96 -3.22 10.20 1.42
CA CYS A 96 -4.66 10.33 1.46
C CYS A 96 -5.10 11.76 1.74
N ARG A 97 -6.26 12.13 1.20
CA ARG A 97 -6.93 13.39 1.54
C ARG A 97 -8.32 13.13 2.11
N PRO A 98 -8.78 13.95 3.06
CA PRO A 98 -10.14 13.84 3.57
C PRO A 98 -11.15 14.10 2.45
N HIS A 99 -12.28 13.40 2.50
CA HIS A 99 -13.39 13.62 1.57
C HIS A 99 -13.91 15.05 1.71
N THR A 100 -14.17 15.69 0.57
CA THR A 100 -14.76 17.02 0.49
C THR A 100 -16.06 17.06 1.28
N LEU A 101 -16.23 18.11 2.10
CA LEU A 101 -17.50 18.41 2.77
C LEU A 101 -18.45 19.17 1.86
N CYS A 102 -19.60 18.58 1.56
CA CYS A 102 -20.68 19.28 0.89
C CYS A 102 -21.22 20.36 1.82
N ARG A 103 -21.47 21.54 1.26
CA ARG A 103 -21.87 22.72 2.03
C ARG A 103 -23.39 22.78 2.18
N PRO A 104 -23.92 23.59 3.11
CA PRO A 104 -25.33 23.95 3.09
C PRO A 104 -25.77 24.44 1.71
N GLY A 105 -26.93 23.96 1.24
CA GLY A 105 -27.41 24.18 -0.12
C GLY A 105 -26.88 23.18 -1.16
N GLN A 106 -26.04 22.22 -0.76
CA GLN A 106 -25.59 21.10 -1.61
C GLN A 106 -26.09 19.75 -1.08
N ARG A 107 -26.29 18.79 -1.97
CA ARG A 107 -26.51 17.38 -1.64
C ARG A 107 -25.28 16.54 -1.95
N VAL A 108 -25.20 15.38 -1.30
CA VAL A 108 -24.25 14.32 -1.61
C VAL A 108 -24.77 13.57 -2.83
N ARG A 109 -24.23 13.89 -4.01
CA ARG A 109 -24.59 13.19 -5.24
C ARG A 109 -23.97 11.80 -5.30
N ALA A 110 -22.73 11.67 -4.85
CA ALA A 110 -22.04 10.39 -4.74
C ALA A 110 -21.17 10.36 -3.48
N ARG A 111 -21.26 9.28 -2.71
CA ARG A 111 -20.43 9.08 -1.52
C ARG A 111 -18.97 8.89 -1.92
N GLY A 112 -18.05 9.39 -1.09
CA GLY A 112 -16.63 9.14 -1.27
C GLY A 112 -16.27 7.68 -1.01
N THR A 113 -15.20 7.21 -1.64
CA THR A 113 -14.62 5.88 -1.47
C THR A 113 -13.13 6.01 -1.11
N GLU A 114 -12.45 4.90 -0.85
CA GLU A 114 -11.00 4.89 -0.59
C GLU A 114 -10.18 5.43 -1.79
N ARG A 115 -10.75 5.48 -3.00
CA ARG A 115 -10.06 5.96 -4.22
C ARG A 115 -10.69 7.19 -4.85
N GLN A 116 -11.87 7.61 -4.41
CA GLN A 116 -12.61 8.71 -5.02
C GLN A 116 -13.16 9.63 -3.96
N ASP A 117 -13.07 10.94 -4.21
CA ASP A 117 -13.66 11.95 -3.35
C ASP A 117 -15.20 11.89 -3.40
N ARG A 118 -15.84 12.43 -2.36
CA ARG A 118 -17.27 12.71 -2.37
C ARG A 118 -17.60 13.75 -3.43
N VAL A 119 -18.67 13.49 -4.18
CA VAL A 119 -19.21 14.44 -5.16
C VAL A 119 -20.39 15.18 -4.55
N CYS A 120 -20.29 16.51 -4.52
CA CYS A 120 -21.33 17.42 -4.08
C CYS A 120 -22.03 18.06 -5.27
N GLU A 121 -23.33 18.30 -5.16
CA GLU A 121 -24.14 18.95 -6.18
C GLU A 121 -25.06 19.99 -5.55
N ASP A 122 -25.23 21.14 -6.19
CA ASP A 122 -26.12 22.19 -5.68
C ASP A 122 -27.59 21.74 -5.70
N CYS A 123 -28.34 22.10 -4.67
CA CYS A 123 -29.77 21.80 -4.61
C CYS A 123 -30.54 22.52 -5.74
N PRO A 124 -31.53 21.86 -6.36
CA PRO A 124 -32.37 22.50 -7.36
C PRO A 124 -33.19 23.66 -6.74
N PRO A 125 -33.58 24.67 -7.54
CA PRO A 125 -34.36 25.79 -7.06
C PRO A 125 -35.60 25.36 -6.29
N GLY A 126 -35.81 25.95 -5.11
CA GLY A 126 -36.96 25.64 -4.23
C GLY A 126 -36.73 24.47 -3.28
N THR A 127 -35.55 23.84 -3.28
CA THR A 127 -35.16 22.81 -2.30
C THR A 127 -33.87 23.21 -1.57
N PHE A 128 -33.59 22.57 -0.45
CA PHE A 128 -32.42 22.88 0.37
C PHE A 128 -31.93 21.66 1.17
N SER A 129 -30.62 21.62 1.39
CA SER A 129 -29.95 20.67 2.28
C SER A 129 -29.25 21.47 3.37
N PRO A 130 -29.75 21.46 4.63
CA PRO A 130 -29.24 22.33 5.68
C PRO A 130 -27.77 22.12 6.03
N SER A 131 -27.32 20.87 6.01
CA SER A 131 -25.99 20.45 6.49
C SER A 131 -25.09 19.91 5.39
N GLY A 132 -25.55 19.83 4.14
CA GLY A 132 -24.76 19.21 3.08
C GLY A 132 -24.68 17.67 3.17
N THR A 133 -25.38 17.05 4.11
CA THR A 133 -25.27 15.60 4.38
C THR A 133 -26.37 14.78 3.71
N LEU A 134 -27.38 15.43 3.15
CA LEU A 134 -28.51 14.75 2.51
C LEU A 134 -28.12 14.23 1.13
N GLU A 135 -28.64 13.07 0.76
CA GLU A 135 -28.56 12.53 -0.61
C GLU A 135 -29.59 13.19 -1.54
N GLU A 136 -30.69 13.70 -0.98
CA GLU A 136 -31.74 14.42 -1.68
C GLU A 136 -32.10 15.71 -0.94
N CYS A 137 -32.31 16.81 -1.68
CA CYS A 137 -32.69 18.09 -1.09
C CYS A 137 -34.18 18.10 -0.72
N GLN A 138 -34.53 18.86 0.34
CA GLN A 138 -35.89 18.96 0.88
C GLN A 138 -36.54 20.31 0.59
#